data_AF-A0A1A0DH05-F1
#
_entry.id   AF-A0A1A0DH05-F1
#
_cell.length_a   1.000
_cell.length_b   1.000
_cell.length_c   1.000
_cell.angle_alpha   90.00
_cell.angle_beta   90.00
_cell.angle_gamma   90.00
#
_symmetry.space_group_name_H-M   'P 1'
#
loop_
_entity.id
_entity.type
_entity.pdbx_description
1 polymer ?
#
loop_
_entity_poly.entity_id
_entity_poly.type
_entity_poly.pdbx_seq_one_letter_code
_entity_poly.pdbx_strand_id
1 'polypeptide(L)'
;MRKVMADNERTLRHEMWRRYAGDDWAAFDALPATIRERVAAHAYDAWSVNVMMLWQHYKRLYGRTMRAERALIRYLDYCERLEREAFSSRYNDVYGMDLPHDAACATVLR
;
A
#
# COMPACT_ATOMS: atom_id res chain seq x y z
N MET A 1 -0.62 -8.69 28.01
CA MET A 1 0.33 -7.63 27.60
C MET A 1 0.70 -7.83 26.15
N ARG A 2 0.21 -6.99 25.24
CA ARG A 2 0.61 -7.02 23.83
C ARG A 2 1.90 -6.21 23.72
N LYS A 3 2.99 -6.87 23.36
CA LYS A 3 4.30 -6.25 23.13
C LYS A 3 4.15 -5.33 21.92
N VAL A 4 4.00 -4.03 22.15
CA VAL A 4 4.09 -3.02 21.09
C VAL A 4 5.55 -3.06 20.65
N MET A 5 5.84 -3.83 19.60
CA MET A 5 7.10 -3.66 18.88
C MET A 5 7.13 -2.21 18.43
N ALA A 6 8.25 -1.54 18.70
CA ALA A 6 8.51 -0.19 18.20
C ALA A 6 8.56 -0.26 16.68
N ASP A 7 7.41 -0.26 16.04
CA ASP A 7 7.28 -0.20 14.60
C ASP A 7 7.58 1.25 14.22
N ASN A 8 8.58 1.47 13.37
CA ASN A 8 8.81 2.77 12.75
C ASN A 8 7.68 3.15 11.77
N GLU A 9 6.58 2.39 11.77
CA GLU A 9 5.37 2.60 11.01
C GLU A 9 4.63 3.83 11.55
N ARG A 10 5.05 5.01 11.07
CA ARG A 10 4.41 6.32 11.35
C ARG A 10 3.09 6.51 10.59
N THR A 11 2.52 5.45 10.02
CA THR A 11 1.36 5.50 9.12
C THR A 11 0.17 4.79 9.75
N LEU A 12 -1.04 5.19 9.35
CA LEU A 12 -2.32 4.66 9.87
C LEU A 12 -2.72 3.31 9.29
N ARG A 13 -1.81 2.67 8.57
CA ARG A 13 -2.11 1.45 7.83
C ARG A 13 -2.63 0.33 8.72
N HIS A 14 -2.09 0.16 9.92
CA HIS A 14 -2.54 -0.87 10.86
C HIS A 14 -3.94 -0.59 11.45
N GLU A 15 -4.40 0.66 11.41
CA GLU A 15 -5.75 1.03 11.81
C GLU A 15 -6.75 0.83 10.66
N MET A 16 -6.32 1.05 9.41
CA MET A 16 -7.16 0.92 8.21
C MET A 16 -7.22 -0.50 7.68
N TRP A 17 -6.11 -1.22 7.73
CA TRP A 17 -5.90 -2.47 7.02
C TRP A 17 -5.38 -3.55 7.95
N ARG A 18 -5.70 -4.79 7.59
CA ARG A 18 -5.18 -5.96 8.26
C ARG A 18 -3.92 -6.45 7.57
N ARG A 19 -2.78 -6.45 8.28
CA ARG A 19 -1.56 -7.13 7.83
C ARG A 19 -1.71 -8.63 8.04
N TYR A 20 -1.48 -9.41 6.99
CA TYR A 20 -1.41 -10.86 7.09
C TYR A 20 0.02 -11.30 7.39
N ALA A 21 0.16 -12.34 8.22
CA ALA A 21 1.46 -12.89 8.57
C ALA A 21 2.03 -13.74 7.43
N GLY A 22 3.34 -13.72 7.26
CA GLY A 22 4.07 -14.51 6.27
C GLY A 22 5.49 -13.96 6.05
N ASP A 23 6.17 -14.52 5.05
CA ASP A 23 7.47 -14.05 4.61
C ASP A 23 7.28 -12.99 3.50
N ASP A 24 7.48 -11.72 3.85
CA ASP A 24 7.32 -10.59 2.92
C ASP A 24 8.33 -10.63 1.78
N TRP A 25 9.55 -11.13 2.01
CA TRP A 25 10.57 -11.23 0.96
C TRP A 25 10.21 -12.30 -0.05
N ALA A 26 9.87 -13.50 0.43
CA ALA A 26 9.43 -14.59 -0.44
C ALA A 26 8.14 -14.24 -1.19
N ALA A 27 7.21 -13.55 -0.53
CA ALA A 27 5.98 -13.07 -1.16
C ALA A 27 6.30 -12.03 -2.25
N PHE A 28 7.20 -11.08 -1.99
CA PHE A 28 7.60 -10.09 -2.98
C PHE A 28 8.23 -10.73 -4.21
N ASP A 29 9.18 -11.66 -4.01
CA ASP A 29 9.92 -12.29 -5.11
C ASP A 29 9.05 -13.17 -6.01
N ALA A 30 7.95 -13.71 -5.48
CA ALA A 30 7.01 -14.51 -6.25
C ALA A 30 6.01 -13.67 -7.09
N LEU A 31 5.99 -12.34 -6.95
CA LEU A 31 5.14 -11.45 -7.75
C LEU A 31 5.70 -11.24 -9.17
N PRO A 32 4.83 -11.01 -10.18
CA PRO A 32 5.26 -10.52 -11.49
C PRO A 32 6.07 -9.22 -11.40
N ALA A 33 7.02 -9.05 -12.31
CA ALA A 33 7.95 -7.90 -12.30
C ALA A 33 7.23 -6.54 -12.28
N THR A 34 6.19 -6.37 -13.09
CA THR A 34 5.35 -5.16 -13.15
C THR A 34 4.69 -4.81 -11.82
N ILE A 35 4.25 -5.83 -11.07
CA ILE A 35 3.64 -5.64 -9.75
C ILE A 35 4.72 -5.31 -8.72
N ARG A 36 5.89 -5.97 -8.78
CA ARG A 36 7.02 -5.65 -7.89
C ARG A 36 7.49 -4.21 -8.05
N GLU A 37 7.64 -3.75 -9.30
CA GLU A 37 7.98 -2.36 -9.62
C GLU A 37 6.95 -1.40 -9.03
N ARG A 38 5.66 -1.69 -9.20
CA ARG A 38 4.59 -0.84 -8.65
C ARG A 38 4.58 -0.83 -7.12
N VAL A 39 4.81 -1.97 -6.48
CA VAL A 39 4.90 -2.09 -5.02
C VAL A 39 6.10 -1.31 -4.48
N ALA A 40 7.25 -1.38 -5.14
CA ALA A 40 8.44 -0.63 -4.76
C ALA A 40 8.23 0.89 -4.88
N ALA A 41 7.40 1.33 -5.83
CA ALA A 41 7.00 2.73 -6.01
C ALA A 41 5.86 3.18 -5.09
N HIS A 42 5.31 2.30 -4.25
CA HIS A 42 4.23 2.66 -3.33
C HIS A 42 4.77 3.59 -2.23
N ALA A 43 4.08 4.71 -1.97
CA ALA A 43 4.52 5.70 -0.97
C ALA A 43 4.57 5.15 0.47
N TYR A 44 3.98 3.97 0.69
CA TYR A 44 3.87 3.28 1.97
C TYR A 44 4.24 1.81 1.75
N ASP A 45 4.78 1.14 2.76
CA ASP A 45 5.10 -0.30 2.69
C ASP A 45 3.83 -1.10 2.39
N ALA A 46 3.71 -1.64 1.16
CA ALA A 46 2.51 -2.29 0.65
C ALA A 46 2.17 -3.63 1.32
N TRP A 47 3.02 -4.14 2.22
CA TRP A 47 2.96 -5.48 2.83
C TRP A 47 2.84 -6.58 1.77
N SER A 48 3.98 -7.07 1.29
CA SER A 48 4.09 -8.00 0.16
C SER A 48 3.24 -9.27 0.30
N VAL A 49 3.03 -9.80 1.50
CA VAL A 49 2.10 -10.93 1.73
C VAL A 49 0.66 -10.58 1.32
N ASN A 50 0.18 -9.38 1.66
CA ASN A 50 -1.16 -8.93 1.29
C ASN A 50 -1.27 -8.79 -0.24
N VAL A 51 -0.25 -8.21 -0.88
CA VAL A 51 -0.21 -8.05 -2.34
C VAL A 51 -0.21 -9.41 -3.02
N MET A 52 0.53 -10.40 -2.49
CA MET A 52 0.51 -11.76 -3.00
C MET A 52 -0.88 -12.40 -2.92
N MET A 53 -1.60 -12.22 -1.81
CA MET A 53 -2.97 -12.73 -1.68
C MET A 53 -3.90 -12.13 -2.74
N LEU A 54 -3.81 -10.82 -2.97
CA LEU A 54 -4.56 -10.13 -4.03
C LEU A 54 -4.16 -10.64 -5.41
N TRP A 55 -2.86 -10.83 -5.67
CA TRP A 55 -2.38 -11.39 -6.93
C TRP A 55 -2.96 -12.79 -7.19
N GLN A 56 -2.97 -13.68 -6.21
CA GLN A 56 -3.58 -15.01 -6.37
C GLN A 56 -5.07 -14.91 -6.71
N HIS A 57 -5.79 -13.94 -6.14
CA HIS A 57 -7.19 -13.69 -6.47
C HIS A 57 -7.36 -13.22 -7.93
N TYR A 58 -6.65 -12.18 -8.36
CA TYR A 58 -6.72 -11.67 -9.74
C TYR A 58 -6.24 -12.70 -10.77
N LYS A 59 -5.18 -13.45 -10.45
CA LYS A 59 -4.68 -14.56 -11.26
C LYS A 59 -5.73 -15.65 -11.44
N ARG A 60 -6.55 -15.94 -10.41
CA ARG A 60 -7.65 -16.91 -10.51
C ARG A 60 -8.80 -16.40 -11.38
N LEU A 61 -9.13 -15.11 -11.29
CA LEU A 61 -10.22 -14.50 -12.06
C LEU A 61 -9.91 -14.33 -13.55
N TYR A 62 -8.69 -13.90 -13.88
CA TYR A 62 -8.32 -13.47 -15.23
C TYR A 62 -7.20 -14.30 -15.86
N GLY A 63 -6.72 -15.34 -15.16
CA GLY A 63 -5.52 -16.08 -15.53
C GLY A 63 -4.23 -15.28 -15.31
N ARG A 64 -3.09 -15.86 -15.73
CA ARG A 64 -1.79 -15.17 -15.72
C ARG A 64 -1.67 -14.25 -16.95
N THR A 65 -2.49 -13.21 -16.98
CA THR A 65 -2.56 -12.27 -18.12
C THR A 65 -2.14 -10.87 -17.69
N MET A 66 -1.68 -10.05 -18.64
CA MET A 66 -1.41 -8.63 -18.39
C MET A 66 -2.64 -7.87 -17.89
N ARG A 67 -3.85 -8.35 -18.24
CA ARG A 67 -5.11 -7.79 -17.73
C ARG A 67 -5.24 -7.98 -16.21
N ALA A 68 -4.84 -9.15 -15.70
CA ALA A 68 -4.84 -9.43 -14.26
C ALA A 68 -3.87 -8.50 -13.52
N GLU A 69 -2.65 -8.36 -14.03
CA GLU A 69 -1.63 -7.46 -13.46
C GLU A 69 -2.11 -6.01 -13.43
N ARG A 70 -2.64 -5.50 -14.56
CA ARG A 70 -3.19 -4.14 -14.63
C ARG A 70 -4.37 -3.92 -13.69
N ALA A 71 -5.21 -4.94 -13.47
CA ALA A 71 -6.33 -4.84 -12.55
C ALA A 71 -5.85 -4.73 -11.10
N LEU A 72 -4.85 -5.53 -10.71
CA LEU A 72 -4.22 -5.42 -9.40
C LEU A 72 -3.52 -4.07 -9.22
N ILE A 73 -2.76 -3.60 -10.20
CA ILE A 73 -2.08 -2.29 -10.12
C ILE A 73 -3.07 -1.16 -9.87
N ARG A 74 -4.20 -1.12 -10.60
CA ARG A 74 -5.26 -0.12 -10.36
C ARG A 74 -5.86 -0.21 -8.95
N TYR A 75 -5.97 -1.43 -8.42
CA TYR A 75 -6.46 -1.62 -7.06
C TYR A 75 -5.44 -1.13 -6.02
N LEU A 76 -4.14 -1.36 -6.24
CA LEU A 76 -3.07 -0.81 -5.41
C LEU A 76 -3.05 0.73 -5.47
N ASP A 77 -3.23 1.33 -6.65
CA ASP A 77 -3.36 2.79 -6.80
C ASP A 77 -4.54 3.35 -5.98
N TYR A 78 -5.65 2.62 -5.98
CA TYR A 78 -6.83 2.99 -5.19
C TYR A 78 -6.57 2.89 -3.68
N CYS A 79 -5.94 1.81 -3.21
CA CYS A 79 -5.53 1.65 -1.82
C CYS A 79 -4.58 2.77 -1.38
N GLU A 80 -3.57 3.10 -2.20
CA GLU A 80 -2.63 4.18 -1.90
C GLU A 80 -3.35 5.52 -1.75
N ARG A 81 -4.33 5.80 -2.61
CA ARG A 81 -5.12 7.03 -2.51
C ARG A 81 -5.91 7.09 -1.20
N LEU A 82 -6.55 6.00 -0.78
CA LEU A 82 -7.26 5.95 0.50
C LEU A 82 -6.31 6.17 1.69
N GLU A 83 -5.12 5.58 1.64
CA GLU A 83 -4.10 5.74 2.68
C GLU A 83 -3.62 7.19 2.78
N ARG A 84 -3.40 7.86 1.65
CA ARG A 84 -3.05 9.29 1.60
C ARG A 84 -4.16 10.17 2.17
N GLU A 85 -5.42 9.93 1.77
CA GLU A 85 -6.58 10.66 2.27
C GLU A 85 -6.71 10.53 3.79
N ALA A 86 -6.64 9.30 4.31
CA ALA A 86 -6.71 9.06 5.75
C ALA A 86 -5.54 9.70 6.52
N PHE A 87 -4.34 9.68 5.95
CA PHE A 87 -3.18 10.34 6.56
C PHE A 87 -3.34 11.86 6.60
N SER A 88 -3.80 12.46 5.51
CA SER A 88 -4.06 13.91 5.43
C SER A 88 -5.15 14.34 6.41
N SER A 89 -6.27 13.60 6.50
CA SER A 89 -7.34 13.89 7.47
C SER A 89 -6.84 13.84 8.92
N ARG A 90 -6.10 12.81 9.32
CA ARG A 90 -5.60 12.73 10.71
C ARG A 90 -4.54 13.78 11.00
N TYR A 91 -3.72 14.14 10.01
CA TYR A 91 -2.74 15.21 10.19
C TYR A 91 -3.44 16.55 10.45
N ASN A 92 -4.51 16.86 9.71
CA ASN A 92 -5.35 18.02 9.95
C ASN A 92 -6.03 17.95 11.35
N ASP A 93 -6.60 16.81 11.73
CA ASP A 93 -7.23 16.65 13.05
C ASP A 93 -6.26 16.88 14.23
N VAL A 94 -5.01 16.43 14.11
CA VAL A 94 -4.00 16.52 15.18
C VAL A 94 -3.35 17.91 15.24
N TYR A 95 -3.06 18.51 14.09
CA TYR A 95 -2.25 19.74 14.01
C TYR A 95 -3.02 20.98 13.56
N GLY A 96 -4.29 20.84 13.16
CA GLY A 96 -5.13 21.92 12.68
C GLY A 96 -4.67 22.54 11.35
N MET A 97 -3.85 21.83 10.59
CA MET A 97 -3.24 22.31 9.34
C MET A 97 -3.14 21.19 8.32
N ASP A 98 -3.21 21.55 7.04
CA ASP A 98 -3.01 20.60 5.94
C ASP A 98 -1.56 20.15 5.86
N LEU A 99 -1.34 19.00 5.19
CA LEU A 99 0.01 18.55 4.91
C LEU A 99 0.76 19.61 4.10
N PRO A 100 2.02 19.96 4.44
CA PRO A 100 2.75 21.02 3.76
C PRO A 100 2.88 20.84 2.23
N HIS A 101 2.89 19.60 1.74
CA HIS A 101 2.91 19.32 0.31
C HIS A 101 1.54 19.48 -0.37
N ASP A 102 0.45 19.16 0.34
CA ASP A 102 -0.92 19.39 -0.14
C ASP A 102 -1.20 20.92 -0.19
N ALA A 103 -0.82 21.64 0.86
CA ALA A 103 -0.91 23.11 0.92
C ALA A 103 -0.06 23.81 -0.15
N ALA A 104 1.06 23.20 -0.55
CA ALA A 104 1.93 23.71 -1.62
C ALA A 104 1.47 23.30 -3.03
N CYS A 105 0.36 22.55 -3.17
CA CYS A 105 -0.06 21.91 -4.43
C CYS A 105 1.07 21.11 -5.10
N ALA A 106 2.03 20.61 -4.31
CA ALA A 106 3.20 19.94 -4.84
C ALA A 106 2.79 18.54 -5.33
N THR A 107 3.08 18.24 -6.59
CA THR A 107 2.91 16.89 -7.11
C THR A 107 4.03 16.00 -6.59
N VAL A 108 3.67 14.86 -6.02
CA VAL A 108 4.66 13.85 -5.61
C VAL A 108 5.41 13.39 -6.86
N LEU A 109 6.73 13.61 -6.88
CA LEU A 109 7.63 13.09 -7.91
C LEU A 109 7.50 11.57 -7.93
N ARG A 110 7.12 11.02 -9.09
CA ARG A 110 7.07 9.58 -9.38
C ARG A 110 8.25 9.19 -10.24
#